data_AF-A0A1G9QGP4-F1
#
_entry.id   AF-A0A1G9QGP4-F1
#
_cell.length_a   1.000
_cell.length_b   1.000
_cell.length_c   1.000
_cell.angle_alpha   90.00
_cell.angle_beta   90.00
_cell.angle_gamma   90.00
#
_symmetry.space_group_name_H-M   'P 1'
#
loop_
_entity.id
_entity.type
_entity.pdbx_description
1 polymer ?
#
loop_
_entity_poly.entity_id
_entity_poly.type
_entity_poly.pdbx_seq_one_letter_code
_entity_poly.pdbx_strand_id
1 'polypeptide(L)' 'MNIIFLLIGISLLLACGFLAAFFWAMKSGQNDDLHTPGMRILCDDEP' A
#
# COMPACT_ATOMS: atom_id res chain seq x y z
N MET A 1 8.18 -31.09 9.89
CA MET A 1 7.03 -30.46 10.59
C MET A 1 7.35 -29.12 11.25
N ASN A 2 8.49 -28.94 11.93
CA ASN A 2 8.79 -27.66 12.62
C ASN A 2 8.79 -26.43 11.69
N ILE A 3 9.31 -26.58 10.46
CA ILE A 3 9.35 -25.49 9.48
C ILE A 3 7.94 -25.04 9.03
N ILE A 4 6.96 -25.94 9.05
CA ILE A 4 5.59 -25.64 8.62
C ILE A 4 4.94 -24.65 9.59
N PHE A 5 5.15 -24.81 10.89
CA PHE A 5 4.65 -23.88 11.89
C PHE A 5 5.29 -22.49 11.76
N LEU A 6 6.59 -22.41 11.43
CA LEU A 6 7.26 -21.14 11.13
C LEU A 6 6.65 -20.48 9.89
N LEU A 7 6.45 -21.23 8.81
CA LEU A 7 5.85 -20.72 7.57
C LEU A 7 4.41 -20.21 7.78
N ILE A 8 3.62 -20.90 8.60
CA ILE A 8 2.27 -20.46 8.97
C ILE A 8 2.31 -19.14 9.75
N GLY A 9 3.25 -19.00 10.70
CA GLY A 9 3.41 -17.75 11.44
C GLY A 9 3.79 -16.58 10.52
N ILE A 10 4.73 -16.80 9.61
CA ILE A 10 5.16 -15.78 8.63
C ILE A 10 4.02 -15.41 7.69
N SER A 11 3.26 -16.39 7.16
CA SER A 11 2.16 -16.11 6.24
C SER A 11 1.04 -15.33 6.93
N LEU A 12 0.74 -15.64 8.20
CA LEU A 12 -0.26 -14.90 8.98
C LEU A 12 0.17 -13.45 9.21
N LEU A 13 1.44 -13.24 9.60
CA LEU A 13 2.02 -11.90 9.75
C LEU A 13 1.92 -11.09 8.46
N LEU A 14 2.24 -11.73 7.34
CA LEU A 14 2.24 -11.09 6.03
C LEU A 14 0.81 -10.74 5.57
N ALA A 15 -0.16 -11.64 5.83
CA ALA A 15 -1.57 -11.37 5.59
C ALA A 15 -2.11 -10.20 6.45
N CYS A 16 -1.79 -10.18 7.74
CA CYS A 16 -2.14 -9.06 8.63
C CYS A 16 -1.47 -7.75 8.19
N GLY A 17 -0.20 -7.82 7.75
CA GLY A 17 0.53 -6.67 7.22
C GLY A 17 -0.16 -6.07 5.98
N PHE A 18 -0.55 -6.91 5.03
CA PHE A 18 -1.31 -6.47 3.86
C PHE A 18 -2.67 -5.88 4.24
N LEU A 19 -3.39 -6.50 5.18
CA LEU A 19 -4.67 -6.00 5.65
C LEU A 19 -4.54 -4.62 6.31
N ALA A 20 -3.52 -4.43 7.15
CA ALA A 20 -3.23 -3.14 7.78
C ALA A 20 -2.85 -2.07 6.74
N ALA A 21 -1.99 -2.43 5.78
CA ALA A 21 -1.63 -1.54 4.67
C ALA A 21 -2.85 -1.16 3.81
N PHE A 22 -3.76 -2.10 3.57
CA PHE A 22 -5.01 -1.86 2.85
C PHE A 22 -5.89 -0.82 3.57
N PHE A 23 -6.11 -0.96 4.87
CA PHE A 23 -6.88 0.04 5.63
C PHE A 23 -6.18 1.40 5.68
N TRP A 24 -4.84 1.43 5.78
CA TRP A 24 -4.07 2.67 5.73
C TRP A 24 -4.23 3.37 4.37
N ALA A 25 -4.14 2.63 3.27
CA ALA A 25 -4.31 3.14 1.91
C ALA A 25 -5.74 3.65 1.65
N MET A 26 -6.78 2.97 2.17
CA MET A 26 -8.15 3.48 2.08
C MET A 26 -8.34 4.78 2.87
N LYS A 27 -7.66 4.94 4.00
CA LYS A 27 -7.76 6.15 4.83
C LYS A 27 -6.92 7.31 4.31
N SER A 28 -5.86 7.06 3.54
CA SER A 28 -4.96 8.11 3.06
C SER A 28 -5.53 8.99 1.94
N GLY A 29 -6.69 8.63 1.37
CA GLY A 29 -7.33 9.40 0.30
C GLY A 29 -6.53 9.42 -1.01
N GLN A 30 -5.47 8.61 -1.13
CA GLN A 30 -4.62 8.57 -2.33
C GLN A 30 -5.41 8.13 -3.57
N ASN A 31 -6.45 7.32 -3.40
CA ASN A 31 -7.32 6.87 -4.49
C ASN A 31 -8.33 7.94 -4.95
N ASP A 32 -8.51 9.01 -4.18
CA ASP A 32 -9.47 10.07 -4.48
C ASP A 32 -8.86 11.15 -5.38
N ASP A 33 -7.52 11.18 -5.49
CA ASP A 33 -6.78 12.15 -6.30
C ASP A 33 -6.68 11.70 -7.76
N LEU A 34 -7.68 12.09 -8.57
CA LEU A 34 -7.73 11.81 -10.01
C LEU A 34 -7.07 12.89 -10.88
N HIS A 35 -6.70 14.04 -10.29
CA HIS A 35 -6.37 15.25 -11.07
C HIS A 35 -4.89 15.64 -10.96
N THR A 36 -4.31 15.57 -9.77
CA THR A 36 -2.93 15.97 -9.52
C THR A 36 -1.89 15.14 -10.29
N PRO A 37 -2.05 13.81 -10.51
CA PRO A 37 -1.03 13.01 -11.20
C PRO A 37 -0.81 13.43 -12.66
N GLY A 38 -1.89 13.74 -13.38
CA GLY A 38 -1.84 14.13 -14.79
C GLY A 38 -1.36 15.57 -15.00
N MET A 39 -1.63 16.46 -14.04
CA MET A 39 -1.17 17.85 -14.11
C MET A 39 0.29 18.02 -13.69
N ARG A 40 0.80 17.12 -12.83
CA ARG A 40 2.18 17.16 -12.35
C ARG A 40 3.20 17.16 -13.50
N ILE A 41 3.03 16.29 -14.49
CA ILE A 41 3.97 16.22 -15.64
C ILE A 41 3.93 17.47 -16.54
N LEU A 42 2.88 18.28 -16.44
CA LEU A 42 2.71 19.52 -17.21
C LEU A 42 3.17 20.76 -16.42
N CYS A 43 3.13 20.70 -15.08
CA CYS A 43 3.44 21.81 -14.18
C CYS A 43 4.79 21.68 -13.45
N ASP A 44 5.44 20.52 -13.48
CA ASP A 44 6.77 20.30 -12.86
C ASP A 44 7.92 21.05 -13.60
N ASP A 45 7.64 21.65 -14.77
CA ASP A 45 8.60 22.44 -15.57
C ASP A 45 8.58 23.95 -15.25
N GLU A 46 7.76 24.42 -14.30
CA GLU A 46 7.77 25.82 -13.84
C GLU A 46 8.79 26.00 -12.68
N PRO A 47 9.78 26.92 -12.81
CA PRO A 47 10.80 27.16 -11.78
C PRO A 47 10.28 27.92 -10.54
#